data_AF-A0A0F7SNS0-F1
#
_entry.id   AF-A0A0F7SNS0-F1
#
_cell.length_a   1.000
_cell.length_b   1.000
_cell.length_c   1.000
_cell.angle_alpha   90.00
_cell.angle_beta   90.00
_cell.angle_gamma   90.00
#
_symmetry.space_group_name_H-M   'P 1'
#
loop_
_entity.id
_entity.type
_entity.pdbx_description
1 polymer ?
#
loop_
_entity_poly.entity_id
_entity_poly.type
_entity_poly.pdbx_seq_one_letter_code
_entity_poly.pdbx_strand_id
1 'polypeptide(L)'
;MPSLELSGISGNAIGAPFSIQYTNLPFDFKGSSLSPTMIKSPSIEYSKKIWWDCLLSRYGQSRPEAYAAIIKEILTLFRISTHWIAFFNVPRFLAILHNPEQRQCLQPSLVYAMLALATQLTSWDGPGGRELDGRLLGLKLNDHAHNSFWQSWNSGFINVDLAKAAFLMSLYEVSSHPLYTRTRASQSLVLLDAVIRVLNLTAMDADNPRASRFQPDEIPRIPADARRVSPADYDELCLHAEQSIVNCSFWAACPRWSKPGSTYVDHVEIEKEEARRLCWSSSALAASASTYGHNVWKTYNNLSIANTANYALLFPGELLTEEADRIGKSSIWALYHTSSLIWHFSIRLHNDSSVSPKEKQKIFAKIWEATEETESYFGAVISDNLVYEGQTWHAKVGSLAYVWQSIDWLATSRFLIYDALVETMNASEHIPNYPVDAARRWLRVQASVAKMVCPGRAFSTDLTQRSVTMVEHRPFWIWWLIQQLARMISMYERDPSLVDILDIARGSFTPILDYLVNLYPSKVLAQTLSSRIFSRLNSLNERASHSYAVAFPASTAFGPRFPQLSSPLSDVSSCGGIEQSTTALPLLDEDVKP
;
A
#
# COMPACT_ATOMS: atom_id res chain seq x y z
N MET A 1 27.46 -5.08 -13.83
CA MET A 1 27.52 -3.63 -14.05
C MET A 1 28.97 -3.23 -13.96
N PRO A 2 29.58 -2.58 -14.95
CA PRO A 2 30.83 -1.88 -14.71
C PRO A 2 30.50 -0.68 -13.82
N SER A 3 31.29 -0.53 -12.76
CA SER A 3 31.27 0.60 -11.82
C SER A 3 31.25 1.93 -12.57
N LEU A 4 30.16 2.69 -12.42
CA LEU A 4 30.14 4.11 -12.73
C LEU A 4 31.11 4.79 -11.75
N GLU A 5 32.25 5.26 -12.25
CA GLU A 5 33.22 6.06 -11.49
C GLU A 5 32.55 7.33 -10.98
N LEU A 6 32.26 7.36 -9.68
CA LEU A 6 31.92 8.55 -8.92
C LEU A 6 33.23 9.18 -8.40
N SER A 7 34.05 9.72 -9.30
CA SER A 7 35.21 10.54 -8.91
C SER A 7 34.84 12.02 -9.01
N GLY A 8 34.71 12.68 -7.85
CA GLY A 8 34.68 14.14 -7.76
C GLY A 8 33.38 14.76 -7.25
N ILE A 9 32.93 14.42 -6.04
CA ILE A 9 32.09 15.32 -5.25
C ILE A 9 32.66 15.40 -3.82
N SER A 10 33.43 16.45 -3.57
CA SER A 10 33.82 16.85 -2.22
C SER A 10 32.58 17.29 -1.44
N GLY A 11 32.53 16.93 -0.16
CA GLY A 11 31.35 16.94 0.70
C GLY A 11 30.76 18.28 1.12
N ASN A 12 30.86 19.34 0.30
CA ASN A 12 30.33 20.68 0.61
C ASN A 12 29.37 21.26 -0.46
N ALA A 13 28.87 20.45 -1.39
CA ALA A 13 27.91 20.88 -2.41
C ALA A 13 26.60 20.07 -2.39
N ILE A 14 25.99 19.88 -1.22
CA ILE A 14 24.55 19.57 -1.14
C ILE A 14 23.82 20.93 -1.19
N GLY A 15 23.79 21.53 -2.39
CA GLY A 15 22.88 22.63 -2.67
C GLY A 15 21.45 22.14 -2.47
N ALA A 16 20.65 22.90 -1.73
CA ALA A 16 19.27 22.56 -1.41
C ALA A 16 18.51 22.08 -2.67
N PRO A 17 18.04 20.82 -2.72
CA PRO A 17 17.19 20.39 -3.82
C PRO A 17 15.86 21.14 -3.68
N PHE A 18 15.40 21.71 -4.80
CA PHE A 18 14.17 22.48 -4.96
C PHE A 18 13.07 22.02 -4.00
N SER A 19 12.65 22.90 -3.09
CA SER A 19 11.39 22.76 -2.38
C SER A 19 10.29 22.92 -3.41
N ILE A 20 9.87 21.82 -4.04
CA ILE A 20 8.74 21.81 -4.97
C ILE A 20 7.50 22.02 -4.10
N GLN A 21 7.10 23.28 -3.96
CA GLN A 21 5.82 23.63 -3.37
C GLN A 21 4.74 23.42 -4.44
N TYR A 22 3.81 22.51 -4.17
CA TYR A 22 2.65 22.25 -5.03
C TYR A 22 1.55 23.32 -4.85
N THR A 23 1.94 24.52 -4.42
CA THR A 23 1.06 25.61 -3.98
C THR A 23 0.41 26.37 -5.14
N ASN A 24 0.77 26.07 -6.39
CA ASN A 24 0.27 26.73 -7.59
C ASN A 24 -0.67 25.83 -8.42
N LEU A 25 -1.49 24.98 -7.78
CA LEU A 25 -2.62 24.36 -8.48
C LEU A 25 -3.73 25.43 -8.64
N PRO A 26 -4.12 25.83 -9.86
CA PRO A 26 -5.28 26.69 -10.05
C PRO A 26 -6.53 25.89 -9.65
N PHE A 27 -7.13 26.24 -8.51
CA PHE A 27 -8.30 25.57 -7.95
C PHE A 27 -9.64 25.94 -8.62
N ASP A 28 -9.62 26.77 -9.67
CA ASP A 28 -10.83 27.21 -10.38
C ASP A 28 -10.81 26.75 -11.84
N PHE A 29 -11.28 25.53 -12.10
CA PHE A 29 -11.78 25.14 -13.41
C PHE A 29 -13.28 24.88 -13.28
N LYS A 30 -14.08 25.94 -13.36
CA LYS A 30 -15.52 25.81 -13.61
C LYS A 30 -15.69 25.17 -14.98
N GLY A 31 -16.36 24.02 -15.01
CA GLY A 31 -16.67 23.28 -16.23
C GLY A 31 -17.32 24.21 -17.26
N SER A 32 -16.58 24.52 -18.31
CA SER A 32 -17.12 25.09 -19.53
C SER A 32 -16.99 24.04 -20.62
N SER A 33 -18.13 23.63 -21.15
CA SER A 33 -18.25 22.77 -22.32
C SER A 33 -17.66 23.49 -23.53
N LEU A 34 -16.39 23.24 -23.83
CA LEU A 34 -15.78 23.64 -25.08
C LEU A 34 -15.04 22.42 -25.62
N SER A 35 -15.59 21.83 -26.68
CA SER A 35 -14.88 20.95 -27.58
C SER A 35 -13.69 21.72 -28.18
N PRO A 36 -12.42 21.39 -27.86
CA PRO A 36 -11.29 22.09 -28.43
C PRO A 36 -10.72 21.25 -29.56
N THR A 37 -10.87 21.71 -30.80
CA THR A 37 -9.96 21.33 -31.88
C THR A 37 -8.59 21.90 -31.49
N MET A 38 -7.83 21.09 -30.76
CA MET A 38 -6.60 21.47 -30.09
C MET A 38 -5.49 21.66 -31.13
N ILE A 39 -5.06 22.90 -31.36
CA ILE A 39 -3.91 23.22 -32.20
C ILE A 39 -2.67 22.59 -31.54
N LYS A 40 -2.16 21.50 -32.15
CA LYS A 40 -0.95 20.81 -31.68
C LYS A 40 0.23 21.77 -31.77
N SER A 41 0.74 22.23 -30.63
CA SER A 41 1.95 23.05 -30.61
C SER A 41 3.15 22.17 -30.99
N PRO A 42 4.01 22.58 -31.95
CA PRO A 42 5.11 21.75 -32.49
C PRO A 42 6.11 21.27 -31.43
N SER A 43 6.22 21.96 -30.29
CA SER A 43 7.04 21.53 -29.14
C SER A 43 6.57 20.23 -28.49
N ILE A 44 5.27 19.96 -28.46
CA ILE A 44 4.68 18.79 -27.80
C ILE A 44 4.99 17.52 -28.59
N GLU A 45 4.84 17.60 -29.91
CA GLU A 45 5.11 16.46 -30.79
C GLU A 45 6.60 16.10 -30.80
N TYR A 46 7.47 17.10 -30.73
CA TYR A 46 8.90 16.89 -30.56
C TYR A 46 9.23 16.22 -29.23
N SER A 47 8.74 16.74 -28.10
CA SER A 47 8.96 16.14 -26.77
C SER A 47 8.47 14.69 -26.68
N LYS A 48 7.33 14.37 -27.32
CA LYS A 48 6.78 13.00 -27.41
C LYS A 48 7.66 12.02 -28.17
N LYS A 49 8.51 12.51 -29.09
CA LYS A 49 9.42 11.68 -29.89
C LYS A 49 10.77 11.50 -29.21
N ILE A 50 11.29 12.52 -28.52
CA ILE A 50 12.67 12.48 -27.99
C ILE A 50 12.81 11.89 -26.59
N TRP A 51 11.76 11.88 -25.77
CA TRP A 51 11.88 11.50 -24.35
C TRP A 51 12.44 10.09 -24.16
N TRP A 52 12.06 9.15 -25.04
CA TRP A 52 12.54 7.77 -24.99
C TRP A 52 14.03 7.68 -25.32
N ASP A 53 14.50 8.46 -26.30
CA ASP A 53 15.91 8.51 -26.65
C ASP A 53 16.75 9.14 -25.54
N CYS A 54 16.24 10.19 -24.89
CA CYS A 54 16.86 10.78 -23.71
C CYS A 54 16.91 9.81 -22.52
N LEU A 55 15.89 8.98 -22.34
CA LEU A 55 15.87 7.94 -21.32
C LEU A 55 16.91 6.86 -21.61
N LEU A 56 16.96 6.35 -22.84
CA LEU A 56 17.94 5.34 -23.28
C LEU A 56 19.37 5.83 -23.09
N SER A 57 19.69 7.06 -23.51
CA SER A 57 21.03 7.64 -23.37
C SER A 57 21.50 7.76 -21.92
N ARG A 58 20.57 7.77 -20.96
CA ARG A 58 20.88 7.84 -19.53
C ARG A 58 21.05 6.46 -18.89
N TYR A 59 20.41 5.43 -19.45
CA TYR A 59 20.35 4.09 -18.86
C TYR A 59 21.48 3.15 -19.28
N GLY A 60 22.15 3.43 -20.40
CA GLY A 60 23.24 2.59 -20.87
C GLY A 60 24.02 3.25 -22.00
N GLN A 61 25.20 2.71 -22.28
CA GLN A 61 26.07 3.20 -23.35
C GLN A 61 25.55 2.79 -24.74
N SER A 62 24.91 1.61 -24.81
CA SER A 62 24.27 1.12 -26.03
C SER A 62 22.75 1.12 -25.90
N ARG A 63 22.04 1.43 -26.99
CA ARG A 63 20.57 1.44 -27.02
C ARG A 63 19.94 0.08 -26.65
N PRO A 64 20.42 -1.08 -27.16
CA PRO A 64 19.84 -2.36 -26.82
C PRO A 64 20.00 -2.73 -25.33
N GLU A 65 21.16 -2.41 -24.75
CA GLU A 65 21.43 -2.65 -23.32
C GLU A 65 20.55 -1.77 -22.44
N ALA A 66 20.47 -0.47 -22.73
CA ALA A 66 19.60 0.46 -22.01
C ALA A 66 18.13 0.03 -22.08
N TYR A 67 17.69 -0.40 -23.27
CA TYR A 67 16.35 -0.94 -23.48
C TYR A 67 16.08 -2.16 -22.58
N ALA A 68 16.96 -3.16 -22.64
CA ALA A 68 16.83 -4.39 -21.84
C ALA A 68 16.84 -4.10 -20.34
N ALA A 69 17.65 -3.15 -19.88
CA ALA A 69 17.70 -2.71 -18.49
C ALA A 69 16.38 -2.08 -18.04
N ILE A 70 15.83 -1.16 -18.82
CA ILE A 70 14.54 -0.50 -18.53
C ILE A 70 13.41 -1.53 -18.44
N ILE A 71 13.30 -2.44 -19.43
CA ILE A 71 12.27 -3.48 -19.43
C ILE A 71 12.43 -4.39 -18.22
N LYS A 72 13.65 -4.80 -17.88
CA LYS A 72 13.93 -5.62 -16.70
C LYS A 72 13.49 -4.93 -15.40
N GLU A 73 13.74 -3.63 -15.25
CA GLU A 73 13.32 -2.87 -14.07
C GLU A 73 11.80 -2.78 -13.95
N ILE A 74 11.11 -2.50 -15.06
CA ILE A 74 9.65 -2.46 -15.12
C ILE A 74 9.03 -3.82 -14.79
N LEU A 75 9.56 -4.91 -15.36
CA LEU A 75 9.09 -6.27 -15.04
C LEU A 75 9.38 -6.61 -13.58
N THR A 76 10.50 -6.14 -13.03
CA THR A 76 10.81 -6.28 -11.61
C THR A 76 9.78 -5.56 -10.76
N LEU A 77 9.36 -4.34 -11.12
CA LEU A 77 8.27 -3.63 -10.44
C LEU A 77 7.01 -4.48 -10.40
N PHE A 78 6.54 -4.99 -11.54
CA PHE A 78 5.33 -5.80 -11.57
C PHE A 78 5.48 -7.08 -10.74
N ARG A 79 6.66 -7.73 -10.77
CA ARG A 79 6.91 -8.94 -9.98
C ARG A 79 6.87 -8.70 -8.48
N ILE A 80 7.44 -7.61 -8.02
CA ILE A 80 7.58 -7.34 -6.59
C ILE A 80 6.43 -6.52 -6.04
N SER A 81 5.65 -5.80 -6.83
CA SER A 81 4.61 -4.90 -6.29
C SER A 81 3.41 -5.64 -5.72
N THR A 82 2.67 -4.96 -4.84
CA THR A 82 1.44 -5.45 -4.23
C THR A 82 0.22 -5.14 -5.09
N HIS A 83 -0.97 -5.51 -4.59
CA HIS A 83 -2.26 -5.20 -5.20
C HIS A 83 -2.53 -3.70 -5.46
N TRP A 84 -1.76 -2.78 -4.88
CA TRP A 84 -1.98 -1.33 -5.06
C TRP A 84 -1.80 -0.87 -6.51
N ILE A 85 -0.91 -1.51 -7.28
CA ILE A 85 -0.73 -1.19 -8.71
C ILE A 85 -1.49 -2.14 -9.63
N ALA A 86 -2.43 -2.94 -9.11
CA ALA A 86 -3.21 -3.91 -9.88
C ALA A 86 -4.17 -3.31 -10.92
N PHE A 87 -4.10 -2.01 -11.15
CA PHE A 87 -4.79 -1.29 -12.21
C PHE A 87 -4.07 -1.37 -13.57
N PHE A 88 -2.86 -1.92 -13.65
CA PHE A 88 -2.20 -2.15 -14.94
C PHE A 88 -2.66 -3.46 -15.58
N ASN A 89 -3.12 -3.36 -16.83
CA ASN A 89 -3.10 -4.50 -17.73
C ASN A 89 -1.67 -4.65 -18.27
N VAL A 90 -0.87 -5.48 -17.59
CA VAL A 90 0.56 -5.66 -17.91
C VAL A 90 0.81 -6.06 -19.37
N PRO A 91 0.08 -7.02 -19.97
CA PRO A 91 0.26 -7.36 -21.39
C PRO A 91 0.05 -6.17 -22.31
N ARG A 92 -1.04 -5.40 -22.12
CA ARG A 92 -1.34 -4.20 -22.91
C ARG A 92 -0.26 -3.14 -22.75
N PHE A 93 0.14 -2.84 -21.51
CA PHE A 93 1.20 -1.86 -21.23
C PHE A 93 2.51 -2.22 -21.93
N LEU A 94 2.95 -3.48 -21.83
CA LEU A 94 4.17 -3.94 -22.49
C LEU A 94 4.04 -3.89 -24.01
N ALA A 95 2.91 -4.30 -24.59
CA ALA A 95 2.69 -4.21 -26.03
C ALA A 95 2.86 -2.77 -26.55
N ILE A 96 2.28 -1.78 -25.85
CA ILE A 96 2.43 -0.36 -26.18
C ILE A 96 3.87 0.10 -26.01
N LEU A 97 4.53 -0.29 -24.90
CA LEU A 97 5.91 0.10 -24.63
C LEU A 97 6.89 -0.46 -25.66
N HIS A 98 6.68 -1.70 -26.11
CA HIS A 98 7.54 -2.35 -27.10
C HIS A 98 7.35 -1.77 -28.51
N ASN A 99 6.14 -1.31 -28.86
CA ASN A 99 5.85 -0.71 -30.16
C ASN A 99 6.30 0.77 -30.24
N PRO A 100 7.30 1.14 -31.06
CA PRO A 100 7.79 2.52 -31.15
C PRO A 100 6.75 3.57 -31.56
N GLU A 101 5.78 3.19 -32.39
CA GLU A 101 4.72 4.09 -32.85
C GLU A 101 3.72 4.37 -31.73
N GLN A 102 3.30 3.32 -31.02
CA GLN A 102 2.35 3.44 -29.91
C GLN A 102 3.01 4.03 -28.66
N ARG A 103 4.31 3.84 -28.46
CA ARG A 103 5.08 4.40 -27.33
C ARG A 103 4.97 5.92 -27.24
N GLN A 104 4.76 6.62 -28.37
CA GLN A 104 4.58 8.08 -28.39
C GLN A 104 3.29 8.54 -27.67
N CYS A 105 2.34 7.63 -27.46
CA CYS A 105 1.10 7.86 -26.72
C CYS A 105 1.27 7.63 -25.20
N LEU A 106 2.35 6.97 -24.76
CA LEU A 106 2.63 6.79 -23.34
C LEU A 106 3.11 8.09 -22.70
N GLN A 107 2.76 8.26 -21.43
CA GLN A 107 3.27 9.36 -20.63
C GLN A 107 4.73 9.11 -20.23
N PRO A 108 5.68 10.03 -20.52
CA PRO A 108 7.05 9.87 -20.07
C PRO A 108 7.16 9.81 -18.54
N SER A 109 6.33 10.60 -17.85
CA SER A 109 6.23 10.61 -16.38
C SER A 109 5.84 9.25 -15.80
N LEU A 110 5.00 8.49 -16.50
CA LEU A 110 4.60 7.14 -16.07
C LEU A 110 5.81 6.21 -16.06
N VAL A 111 6.60 6.18 -17.14
CA VAL A 111 7.78 5.32 -17.22
C VAL A 111 8.83 5.74 -16.19
N TYR A 112 9.11 7.04 -16.04
CA TYR A 112 10.03 7.50 -14.99
C TYR A 112 9.54 7.15 -13.57
N ALA A 113 8.25 7.29 -13.28
CA ALA A 113 7.68 6.93 -11.98
C ALA A 113 7.76 5.42 -11.70
N MET A 114 7.52 4.59 -12.72
CA MET A 114 7.70 3.13 -12.62
C MET A 114 9.15 2.78 -12.30
N LEU A 115 10.10 3.38 -13.00
CA LEU A 115 11.53 3.15 -12.77
C LEU A 115 11.98 3.65 -11.38
N ALA A 116 11.51 4.83 -10.96
CA ALA A 116 11.77 5.38 -9.64
C ALA A 116 11.29 4.44 -8.54
N LEU A 117 10.05 3.94 -8.65
CA LEU A 117 9.47 3.01 -7.69
C LEU A 117 10.18 1.65 -7.73
N ALA A 118 10.44 1.08 -8.92
CA ALA A 118 11.18 -0.18 -9.07
C ALA A 118 12.56 -0.10 -8.39
N THR A 119 13.25 1.01 -8.62
CA THR A 119 14.56 1.29 -8.01
C THR A 119 14.41 1.37 -6.49
N GLN A 120 13.45 2.14 -5.97
CA GLN A 120 13.23 2.26 -4.53
C GLN A 120 12.95 0.93 -3.85
N LEU A 121 12.07 0.12 -4.44
CA LEU A 121 11.70 -1.21 -3.94
C LEU A 121 12.85 -2.22 -4.07
N THR A 122 13.96 -1.87 -4.72
CA THR A 122 15.18 -2.68 -4.84
C THR A 122 16.41 -2.08 -4.15
N SER A 123 16.25 -0.99 -3.40
CA SER A 123 17.34 -0.21 -2.80
C SER A 123 17.36 -0.27 -1.27
N TRP A 124 17.22 -1.48 -0.70
CA TRP A 124 17.47 -1.71 0.73
C TRP A 124 18.96 -1.91 1.02
N ASP A 125 19.36 -1.72 2.27
CA ASP A 125 20.72 -1.98 2.75
C ASP A 125 20.92 -3.47 3.03
N GLY A 126 21.87 -4.12 2.36
CA GLY A 126 22.19 -5.54 2.56
C GLY A 126 22.34 -6.34 1.26
N PRO A 127 22.65 -7.64 1.36
CA PRO A 127 22.99 -8.46 0.20
C PRO A 127 21.89 -8.46 -0.87
N GLY A 128 22.26 -8.05 -2.09
CA GLY A 128 21.35 -7.99 -3.24
C GLY A 128 20.50 -6.72 -3.36
N GLY A 129 20.55 -5.83 -2.37
CA GLY A 129 19.98 -4.49 -2.45
C GLY A 129 20.91 -3.52 -3.17
N ARG A 130 20.36 -2.43 -3.73
CA ARG A 130 21.12 -1.34 -4.36
C ARG A 130 21.60 -0.27 -3.36
N GLU A 131 21.26 -0.43 -2.08
CA GLU A 131 21.69 0.43 -0.98
C GLU A 131 21.44 1.93 -1.24
N LEU A 132 22.32 2.81 -0.74
CA LEU A 132 22.17 4.26 -0.87
C LEU A 132 22.18 4.74 -2.32
N ASP A 133 23.05 4.20 -3.17
CA ASP A 133 23.17 4.62 -4.57
C ASP A 133 21.87 4.39 -5.34
N GLY A 134 21.22 3.24 -5.10
CA GLY A 134 19.90 2.96 -5.62
C GLY A 134 18.84 3.96 -5.12
N ARG A 135 18.84 4.30 -3.83
CA ARG A 135 17.89 5.30 -3.28
C ARG A 135 18.11 6.68 -3.91
N LEU A 136 19.36 7.09 -4.13
CA LEU A 136 19.69 8.36 -4.79
C LEU A 136 19.30 8.34 -6.27
N LEU A 137 19.47 7.22 -6.96
CA LEU A 137 18.97 7.04 -8.33
C LEU A 137 17.44 7.11 -8.38
N GLY A 138 16.75 6.44 -7.45
CA GLY A 138 15.30 6.49 -7.32
C GLY A 138 14.78 7.93 -7.15
N LEU A 139 15.45 8.73 -6.33
CA LEU A 139 15.13 10.16 -6.16
C LEU A 139 15.27 10.93 -7.47
N LYS A 140 16.40 10.77 -8.17
CA LYS A 140 16.63 11.42 -9.47
C LYS A 140 15.57 11.02 -10.50
N LEU A 141 15.22 9.73 -10.56
CA LEU A 141 14.16 9.23 -11.46
C LEU A 141 12.80 9.83 -11.09
N ASN A 142 12.49 9.96 -9.81
CA ASN A 142 11.25 10.59 -9.35
C ASN A 142 11.21 12.10 -9.69
N ASP A 143 12.34 12.81 -9.58
CA ASP A 143 12.44 14.21 -10.02
C ASP A 143 12.20 14.33 -11.54
N HIS A 144 12.70 13.39 -12.34
CA HIS A 144 12.38 13.33 -13.77
C HIS A 144 10.91 12.99 -14.04
N ALA A 145 10.28 12.15 -13.22
CA ALA A 145 8.85 11.88 -13.29
C ALA A 145 8.04 13.17 -13.03
N HIS A 146 8.37 13.92 -11.98
CA HIS A 146 7.75 15.22 -11.67
C HIS A 146 7.92 16.24 -12.80
N ASN A 147 9.13 16.38 -13.34
CA ASN A 147 9.39 17.32 -14.44
C ASN A 147 8.60 16.95 -15.69
N SER A 148 8.60 15.67 -16.06
CA SER A 148 7.84 15.17 -17.21
C SER A 148 6.33 15.32 -16.98
N PHE A 149 5.87 15.12 -15.75
CA PHE A 149 4.47 15.29 -15.37
C PHE A 149 4.02 16.73 -15.60
N TRP A 150 4.77 17.72 -15.10
CA TRP A 150 4.40 19.13 -15.27
C TRP A 150 4.50 19.59 -16.72
N GLN A 151 5.43 19.04 -17.50
CA GLN A 151 5.47 19.28 -18.95
C GLN A 151 4.20 18.75 -19.64
N SER A 152 3.78 17.52 -19.33
CA SER A 152 2.52 16.97 -19.85
C SER A 152 1.31 17.78 -19.40
N TRP A 153 1.26 18.19 -18.14
CA TRP A 153 0.18 19.01 -17.58
C TRP A 153 0.07 20.37 -18.29
N ASN A 154 1.17 21.11 -18.36
CA ASN A 154 1.21 22.46 -18.95
C ASN A 154 0.97 22.44 -20.47
N SER A 155 1.27 21.32 -21.14
CA SER A 155 1.00 21.15 -22.56
C SER A 155 -0.41 20.62 -22.88
N GLY A 156 -1.23 20.35 -21.86
CA GLY A 156 -2.56 19.77 -22.05
C GLY A 156 -2.56 18.28 -22.42
N PHE A 157 -1.41 17.59 -22.33
CA PHE A 157 -1.33 16.14 -22.53
C PHE A 157 -1.78 15.39 -21.27
N ILE A 158 -3.06 15.49 -20.95
CA ILE A 158 -3.68 14.92 -19.75
C ILE A 158 -4.51 13.70 -20.15
N ASN A 159 -4.14 12.53 -19.62
CA ASN A 159 -4.82 11.25 -19.86
C ASN A 159 -4.69 10.32 -18.63
N VAL A 160 -5.30 9.14 -18.70
CA VAL A 160 -5.27 8.16 -17.59
C VAL A 160 -3.85 7.76 -17.20
N ASP A 161 -2.91 7.66 -18.15
CA ASP A 161 -1.51 7.35 -17.85
C ASP A 161 -0.82 8.44 -17.03
N LEU A 162 -1.27 9.71 -17.12
CA LEU A 162 -0.75 10.80 -16.29
C LEU A 162 -1.24 10.64 -14.85
N ALA A 163 -2.47 10.15 -14.66
CA ALA A 163 -2.99 9.79 -13.34
C ALA A 163 -2.29 8.55 -12.77
N LYS A 164 -1.99 7.52 -13.60
CA LYS A 164 -1.15 6.37 -13.19
C LYS A 164 0.23 6.84 -12.73
N ALA A 165 0.84 7.81 -13.43
CA ALA A 165 2.12 8.40 -13.03
C ALA A 165 2.00 9.09 -11.66
N ALA A 166 1.01 9.96 -11.47
CA ALA A 166 0.76 10.63 -10.19
C ALA A 166 0.53 9.64 -9.03
N PHE A 167 -0.14 8.52 -9.29
CA PHE A 167 -0.32 7.45 -8.31
C PHE A 167 1.02 6.84 -7.90
N LEU A 168 1.86 6.44 -8.86
CA LEU A 168 3.16 5.84 -8.58
C LEU A 168 4.11 6.82 -7.88
N MET A 169 4.08 8.10 -8.25
CA MET A 169 4.82 9.17 -7.57
C MET A 169 4.32 9.34 -6.13
N SER A 170 3.01 9.30 -5.89
CA SER A 170 2.45 9.33 -4.54
C SER A 170 2.89 8.12 -3.72
N LEU A 171 2.85 6.92 -4.31
CA LEU A 171 3.32 5.70 -3.67
C LEU A 171 4.82 5.76 -3.32
N TYR A 172 5.62 6.37 -4.18
CA TYR A 172 7.03 6.66 -3.91
C TYR A 172 7.19 7.60 -2.71
N GLU A 173 6.49 8.74 -2.71
CA GLU A 173 6.62 9.77 -1.67
C GLU A 173 6.03 9.37 -0.30
N VAL A 174 5.08 8.43 -0.25
CA VAL A 174 4.62 7.84 1.03
C VAL A 174 5.54 6.71 1.53
N SER A 175 6.51 6.25 0.74
CA SER A 175 7.49 5.23 1.15
C SER A 175 8.65 5.87 1.95
N SER A 176 9.39 5.06 2.73
CA SER A 176 10.65 5.57 3.31
C SER A 176 11.70 5.78 2.22
N HIS A 177 12.20 7.01 2.07
CA HIS A 177 13.29 7.39 1.18
C HIS A 177 14.13 8.53 1.80
N PRO A 178 15.34 8.83 1.30
CA PRO A 178 16.28 9.74 1.99
C PRO A 178 15.76 11.17 2.20
N LEU A 179 14.90 11.66 1.31
CA LEU A 179 14.29 12.99 1.36
C LEU A 179 12.83 12.97 1.81
N TYR A 180 12.38 11.87 2.42
CA TYR A 180 11.01 11.74 2.88
C TYR A 180 10.64 12.88 3.83
N THR A 181 9.52 13.54 3.55
CA THR A 181 8.87 14.46 4.47
C THR A 181 7.36 14.30 4.38
N ARG A 182 6.66 14.59 5.48
CA ARG A 182 5.20 14.58 5.50
C ARG A 182 4.60 15.53 4.47
N THR A 183 5.23 16.68 4.26
CA THR A 183 4.79 17.68 3.29
C THR A 183 4.84 17.13 1.86
N ARG A 184 5.94 16.47 1.46
CA ARG A 184 6.05 15.85 0.13
C ARG A 184 5.02 14.74 -0.07
N ALA A 185 4.88 13.85 0.92
CA ALA A 185 3.87 12.79 0.90
C ALA A 185 2.45 13.38 0.76
N SER A 186 2.12 14.40 1.55
CA SER A 186 0.82 15.07 1.48
C SER A 186 0.57 15.75 0.14
N GLN A 187 1.56 16.46 -0.39
CA GLN A 187 1.42 17.20 -1.64
C GLN A 187 1.32 16.29 -2.87
N SER A 188 2.04 15.17 -2.87
CA SER A 188 1.90 14.17 -3.94
C SER A 188 0.47 13.59 -3.99
N LEU A 189 -0.16 13.33 -2.85
CA LEU A 189 -1.57 12.91 -2.78
C LEU A 189 -2.54 14.00 -3.28
N VAL A 190 -2.25 15.28 -3.00
CA VAL A 190 -3.03 16.40 -3.55
C VAL A 190 -2.87 16.48 -5.07
N LEU A 191 -1.66 16.22 -5.60
CA LEU A 191 -1.43 16.16 -7.03
C LEU A 191 -2.23 15.02 -7.68
N LEU A 192 -2.17 13.81 -7.09
CA LEU A 192 -2.98 12.67 -7.54
C LEU A 192 -4.47 13.02 -7.55
N ASP A 193 -4.99 13.57 -6.45
CA ASP A 193 -6.37 14.01 -6.33
C ASP A 193 -6.78 15.00 -7.43
N ALA A 194 -5.92 15.97 -7.73
CA ALA A 194 -6.17 16.96 -8.77
C ALA A 194 -6.28 16.32 -10.17
N VAL A 195 -5.40 15.37 -10.52
CA VAL A 195 -5.47 14.70 -11.84
C VAL A 195 -6.70 13.82 -11.95
N ILE A 196 -7.03 13.07 -10.89
CA ILE A 196 -8.25 12.23 -10.85
C ILE A 196 -9.50 13.09 -11.06
N ARG A 197 -9.56 14.28 -10.45
CA ARG A 197 -10.65 15.25 -10.64
C ARG A 197 -10.71 15.81 -12.05
N VAL A 198 -9.58 16.25 -12.62
CA VAL A 198 -9.55 16.82 -13.97
C VAL A 198 -10.01 15.80 -15.02
N LEU A 199 -9.69 14.53 -14.82
CA LEU A 199 -10.14 13.43 -15.69
C LEU A 199 -11.55 12.92 -15.35
N ASN A 200 -12.18 13.43 -14.28
CA ASN A 200 -13.47 12.99 -13.77
C ASN A 200 -13.57 11.46 -13.54
N LEU A 201 -12.47 10.81 -13.11
CA LEU A 201 -12.44 9.34 -13.02
C LEU A 201 -13.37 8.78 -11.93
N THR A 202 -13.71 9.56 -10.91
CA THR A 202 -14.66 9.10 -9.86
C THR A 202 -16.09 8.98 -10.37
N ALA A 203 -16.43 9.65 -11.48
CA ALA A 203 -17.76 9.66 -12.07
C ALA A 203 -17.77 9.18 -13.53
N MET A 204 -16.75 8.41 -13.95
CA MET A 204 -16.66 7.93 -15.33
C MET A 204 -17.77 6.95 -15.72
N ASP A 205 -18.42 6.31 -14.75
CA ASP A 205 -19.57 5.43 -14.97
C ASP A 205 -20.88 6.11 -14.56
N ALA A 206 -20.95 7.45 -14.53
CA ALA A 206 -22.16 8.16 -14.12
C ALA A 206 -23.39 7.78 -14.94
N ASP A 207 -23.26 7.46 -16.22
CA ASP A 207 -24.40 7.04 -17.05
C ASP A 207 -24.78 5.57 -16.86
N ASN A 208 -23.99 4.80 -16.12
CA ASN A 208 -24.30 3.40 -15.82
C ASN A 208 -25.21 3.32 -14.58
N PRO A 209 -26.44 2.75 -14.69
CA PRO A 209 -27.34 2.64 -13.55
C PRO A 209 -26.82 1.75 -12.43
N ARG A 210 -25.82 0.89 -12.72
CA ARG A 210 -25.20 -0.03 -11.77
C ARG A 210 -24.04 0.60 -10.99
N ALA A 211 -23.57 1.78 -11.40
CA ALA A 211 -22.47 2.45 -10.74
C ALA A 211 -22.82 2.77 -9.28
N SER A 212 -21.90 2.50 -8.36
CA SER A 212 -22.10 2.84 -6.95
C SER A 212 -22.15 4.35 -6.80
N ARG A 213 -23.21 4.85 -6.15
CA ARG A 213 -23.40 6.27 -5.82
C ARG A 213 -23.70 6.40 -4.33
N PHE A 214 -23.22 7.47 -3.73
CA PHE A 214 -23.42 7.74 -2.31
C PHE A 214 -23.87 9.19 -2.14
N GLN A 215 -24.87 9.44 -1.29
CA GLN A 215 -25.21 10.80 -0.90
C GLN A 215 -24.17 11.38 0.08
N PRO A 216 -24.02 12.72 0.18
CA PRO A 216 -23.06 13.37 1.09
C PRO A 216 -23.09 12.87 2.54
N ASP A 217 -24.28 12.55 3.06
CA ASP A 217 -24.48 12.09 4.44
C ASP A 217 -24.77 10.58 4.54
N GLU A 218 -24.61 9.86 3.43
CA GLU A 218 -24.86 8.43 3.37
C GLU A 218 -23.59 7.65 3.68
N ILE A 219 -23.68 6.82 4.71
CA ILE A 219 -22.61 5.89 5.08
C ILE A 219 -22.53 4.82 3.98
N PRO A 220 -21.36 4.59 3.38
CA PRO A 220 -21.17 3.51 2.43
C PRO A 220 -21.58 2.17 3.06
N ARG A 221 -22.51 1.47 2.42
CA ARG A 221 -23.03 0.16 2.84
C ARG A 221 -23.16 -0.78 1.65
N ILE A 222 -23.19 -2.07 1.94
CA ILE A 222 -23.44 -3.11 0.95
C ILE A 222 -24.94 -3.08 0.61
N PRO A 223 -25.32 -3.00 -0.68
CA PRO A 223 -26.74 -2.96 -1.07
C PRO A 223 -27.52 -4.17 -0.56
N ALA A 224 -28.78 -3.96 -0.18
CA ALA A 224 -29.64 -5.00 0.39
C ALA A 224 -29.80 -6.23 -0.53
N ASP A 225 -29.78 -6.05 -1.85
CA ASP A 225 -29.91 -7.13 -2.82
C ASP A 225 -28.64 -7.98 -2.95
N ALA A 226 -27.48 -7.38 -2.67
CA ALA A 226 -26.20 -8.07 -2.57
C ALA A 226 -26.07 -8.89 -1.28
N ARG A 227 -27.02 -8.75 -0.33
CA ARG A 227 -27.06 -9.52 0.93
C ARG A 227 -27.61 -10.94 0.77
N ARG A 228 -28.11 -11.29 -0.41
CA ARG A 228 -28.77 -12.58 -0.69
C ARG A 228 -27.88 -13.59 -1.43
N VAL A 229 -26.56 -13.39 -1.40
CA VAL A 229 -25.60 -14.24 -2.12
C VAL A 229 -25.34 -15.52 -1.32
N SER A 230 -25.49 -16.68 -1.96
CA SER A 230 -25.28 -17.98 -1.33
C SER A 230 -23.79 -18.37 -1.36
N PRO A 231 -23.35 -19.31 -0.48
CA PRO A 231 -21.97 -19.82 -0.49
C PRO A 231 -21.46 -20.29 -1.86
N ALA A 232 -22.33 -20.90 -2.69
CA ALA A 232 -21.96 -21.41 -4.02
C ALA A 232 -21.63 -20.29 -5.03
N ASP A 233 -22.19 -19.09 -4.83
CA ASP A 233 -21.98 -17.93 -5.70
C ASP A 233 -20.60 -17.28 -5.46
N TYR A 234 -19.92 -17.62 -4.37
CA TYR A 234 -18.59 -17.08 -4.03
C TYR A 234 -17.44 -17.75 -4.79
N ASP A 235 -17.60 -19.00 -5.25
CA ASP A 235 -16.61 -19.66 -6.12
C ASP A 235 -16.49 -18.92 -7.47
N GLU A 236 -17.60 -18.36 -7.97
CA GLU A 236 -17.64 -17.52 -9.17
C GLU A 236 -17.04 -16.12 -8.92
N LEU A 237 -17.15 -15.60 -7.69
CA LEU A 237 -16.51 -14.35 -7.26
C LEU A 237 -14.99 -14.45 -7.10
N CYS A 238 -14.50 -15.62 -6.70
CA CYS A 238 -13.08 -15.90 -6.50
C CYS A 238 -12.37 -16.35 -7.79
N LEU A 239 -12.95 -16.09 -8.97
CA LEU A 239 -12.33 -16.33 -10.26
C LEU A 239 -11.11 -15.42 -10.46
N HIS A 240 -9.95 -16.02 -10.22
CA HIS A 240 -8.65 -15.38 -10.30
C HIS A 240 -8.27 -15.05 -11.74
N ALA A 241 -7.48 -13.99 -11.93
CA ALA A 241 -6.84 -13.71 -13.21
C ALA A 241 -6.11 -14.97 -13.70
N GLU A 242 -6.45 -15.44 -14.91
CA GLU A 242 -5.68 -16.50 -15.58
C GLU A 242 -4.21 -16.08 -15.65
N GLN A 243 -3.32 -17.06 -15.40
CA GLN A 243 -1.87 -16.99 -15.36
C GLN A 243 -1.29 -15.64 -15.85
N SER A 244 -1.11 -14.70 -14.91
CA SER A 244 -0.39 -13.47 -15.19
C SER A 244 1.00 -13.81 -15.74
N ILE A 245 1.40 -13.17 -16.85
CA ILE A 245 2.74 -13.27 -17.47
C ILE A 245 3.87 -13.09 -16.43
N VAL A 246 3.55 -12.48 -15.29
CA VAL A 246 4.48 -12.14 -14.21
C VAL A 246 4.67 -13.28 -13.18
N ASN A 247 3.94 -14.41 -13.26
CA ASN A 247 4.02 -15.54 -12.29
C ASN A 247 4.09 -15.07 -10.82
N CYS A 248 3.33 -14.03 -10.46
CA CYS A 248 3.35 -13.42 -9.13
C CYS A 248 2.00 -13.64 -8.44
N SER A 249 2.06 -14.18 -7.22
CA SER A 249 0.89 -14.58 -6.42
C SER A 249 -0.07 -13.44 -6.11
N PHE A 250 0.41 -12.19 -6.06
CA PHE A 250 -0.45 -11.02 -5.82
C PHE A 250 -1.34 -10.67 -7.02
N TRP A 251 -0.83 -10.82 -8.25
CA TRP A 251 -1.59 -10.52 -9.47
C TRP A 251 -2.69 -11.55 -9.71
N ALA A 252 -2.49 -12.78 -9.27
CA ALA A 252 -3.51 -13.83 -9.35
C ALA A 252 -4.78 -13.45 -8.57
N ALA A 253 -4.66 -12.68 -7.47
CA ALA A 253 -5.78 -12.26 -6.63
C ALA A 253 -6.49 -10.98 -7.10
N CYS A 254 -6.15 -10.47 -8.29
CA CYS A 254 -6.79 -9.29 -8.87
C CYS A 254 -7.99 -9.70 -9.73
N PRO A 255 -8.98 -8.80 -9.93
CA PRO A 255 -10.11 -9.14 -10.79
C PRO A 255 -9.62 -9.41 -12.22
N ARG A 256 -10.32 -10.31 -12.93
CA ARG A 256 -10.05 -10.64 -14.34
C ARG A 256 -10.13 -9.40 -15.23
N TRP A 257 -9.59 -9.50 -16.43
CA TRP A 257 -9.69 -8.43 -17.45
C TRP A 257 -10.74 -8.71 -18.52
N SER A 258 -11.23 -9.94 -18.60
CA SER A 258 -12.22 -10.40 -19.57
C SER A 258 -13.17 -11.42 -18.93
N LYS A 259 -14.33 -11.60 -19.58
CA LYS A 259 -15.32 -12.61 -19.15
C LYS A 259 -14.77 -14.03 -19.32
N PRO A 260 -15.09 -14.97 -18.42
CA PRO A 260 -14.71 -16.38 -18.58
C PRO A 260 -15.14 -16.91 -19.96
N GLY A 261 -14.24 -17.62 -20.65
CA GLY A 261 -14.54 -18.23 -21.96
C GLY A 261 -14.62 -17.25 -23.14
N SER A 262 -14.48 -15.94 -22.92
CA SER A 262 -14.40 -14.97 -24.02
C SER A 262 -13.00 -14.96 -24.62
N THR A 263 -12.90 -15.23 -25.92
CA THR A 263 -11.68 -15.00 -26.71
C THR A 263 -11.57 -13.56 -27.21
N TYR A 264 -12.64 -12.77 -27.09
CA TYR A 264 -12.66 -11.36 -27.48
C TYR A 264 -12.04 -10.48 -26.40
N VAL A 265 -11.09 -9.65 -26.81
CA VAL A 265 -10.41 -8.65 -25.99
C VAL A 265 -10.93 -7.28 -26.38
N ASP A 266 -11.82 -6.73 -25.54
CA ASP A 266 -12.29 -5.35 -25.70
C ASP A 266 -11.25 -4.39 -25.12
N HIS A 267 -10.43 -3.79 -25.98
CA HIS A 267 -9.41 -2.85 -25.55
C HIS A 267 -9.98 -1.59 -24.89
N VAL A 268 -11.18 -1.15 -25.28
CA VAL A 268 -11.82 0.04 -24.71
C VAL A 268 -12.32 -0.25 -23.31
N GLU A 269 -12.95 -1.40 -23.10
CA GLU A 269 -13.38 -1.80 -21.75
C GLU A 269 -12.20 -2.13 -20.83
N ILE A 270 -11.09 -2.67 -21.36
CA ILE A 270 -9.85 -2.80 -20.58
C ILE A 270 -9.33 -1.44 -20.13
N GLU A 271 -9.28 -0.44 -21.02
CA GLU A 271 -8.84 0.92 -20.65
C GLU A 271 -9.74 1.55 -19.59
N LYS A 272 -11.06 1.38 -19.71
CA LYS A 272 -12.00 1.83 -18.67
C LYS A 272 -11.77 1.11 -17.35
N GLU A 273 -11.55 -0.21 -17.39
CA GLU A 273 -11.26 -1.00 -16.19
C GLU A 273 -9.93 -0.61 -15.54
N GLU A 274 -8.89 -0.30 -16.31
CA GLU A 274 -7.63 0.28 -15.78
C GLU A 274 -7.92 1.61 -15.05
N ALA A 275 -8.77 2.47 -15.61
CA ALA A 275 -9.14 3.75 -15.01
C ALA A 275 -9.97 3.58 -13.72
N ARG A 276 -10.94 2.65 -13.69
CA ARG A 276 -11.73 2.31 -12.49
C ARG A 276 -10.81 1.83 -11.38
N ARG A 277 -9.94 0.84 -11.67
CA ARG A 277 -8.98 0.30 -10.70
C ARG A 277 -8.01 1.37 -10.21
N LEU A 278 -7.55 2.26 -11.07
CA LEU A 278 -6.69 3.38 -10.67
C LEU A 278 -7.40 4.30 -9.69
N CYS A 279 -8.66 4.68 -9.95
CA CYS A 279 -9.45 5.52 -9.06
C CYS A 279 -9.66 4.86 -7.69
N TRP A 280 -10.02 3.58 -7.69
CA TRP A 280 -10.21 2.80 -6.48
C TRP A 280 -8.91 2.57 -5.68
N SER A 281 -7.80 2.26 -6.36
CA SER A 281 -6.47 2.20 -5.75
C SER A 281 -6.05 3.55 -5.16
N SER A 282 -6.35 4.66 -5.85
CA SER A 282 -6.06 6.02 -5.35
C SER A 282 -6.82 6.31 -4.05
N SER A 283 -8.10 5.90 -3.98
CA SER A 283 -8.90 5.99 -2.76
C SER A 283 -8.29 5.17 -1.61
N ALA A 284 -7.88 3.94 -1.89
CA ALA A 284 -7.24 3.06 -0.91
C ALA A 284 -5.88 3.60 -0.42
N LEU A 285 -5.08 4.20 -1.31
CA LEU A 285 -3.83 4.86 -0.94
C LEU A 285 -4.10 6.07 -0.04
N ALA A 286 -5.10 6.89 -0.37
CA ALA A 286 -5.53 8.02 0.47
C ALA A 286 -6.07 7.56 1.83
N ALA A 287 -6.79 6.43 1.89
CA ALA A 287 -7.26 5.84 3.13
C ALA A 287 -6.08 5.41 4.01
N SER A 288 -5.11 4.70 3.42
CA SER A 288 -3.88 4.31 4.12
C SER A 288 -3.11 5.53 4.64
N ALA A 289 -3.00 6.57 3.80
CA ALA A 289 -2.31 7.82 4.13
C ALA A 289 -2.94 8.58 5.30
N SER A 290 -4.27 8.72 5.27
CA SER A 290 -5.02 9.35 6.34
C SER A 290 -5.04 8.50 7.63
N THR A 291 -4.97 7.17 7.52
CA THR A 291 -4.92 6.28 8.70
C THR A 291 -3.65 6.49 9.50
N TYR A 292 -2.46 6.41 8.87
CA TYR A 292 -1.23 6.68 9.60
C TYR A 292 -1.12 8.17 9.97
N GLY A 293 -1.60 9.08 9.11
CA GLY A 293 -1.64 10.51 9.38
C GLY A 293 -2.38 10.84 10.66
N HIS A 294 -3.56 10.25 10.85
CA HIS A 294 -4.37 10.40 12.04
C HIS A 294 -3.73 9.74 13.26
N ASN A 295 -3.32 8.46 13.16
CA ASN A 295 -2.84 7.70 14.32
C ASN A 295 -1.50 8.21 14.87
N VAL A 296 -0.60 8.67 14.00
CA VAL A 296 0.76 9.08 14.40
C VAL A 296 0.86 10.58 14.68
N TRP A 297 0.19 11.39 13.84
CA TRP A 297 0.35 12.84 13.85
C TRP A 297 -0.93 13.63 14.06
N LYS A 298 -2.10 12.97 14.13
CA LYS A 298 -3.42 13.62 14.25
C LYS A 298 -3.66 14.62 13.10
N THR A 299 -3.23 14.26 11.90
CA THR A 299 -3.41 15.07 10.68
C THR A 299 -4.34 14.39 9.68
N TYR A 300 -5.08 15.19 8.91
CA TYR A 300 -5.98 14.73 7.85
C TYR A 300 -5.85 15.63 6.62
N ASN A 301 -5.86 15.02 5.43
CA ASN A 301 -5.90 15.72 4.16
C ASN A 301 -7.32 15.64 3.58
N ASN A 302 -7.95 16.80 3.38
CA ASN A 302 -9.27 16.86 2.77
C ASN A 302 -9.18 16.68 1.24
N LEU A 303 -9.13 15.43 0.79
CA LEU A 303 -9.03 15.08 -0.63
C LEU A 303 -10.41 14.83 -1.24
N SER A 304 -10.57 15.14 -2.53
CA SER A 304 -11.79 14.85 -3.29
C SER A 304 -12.01 13.35 -3.48
N ILE A 305 -10.95 12.57 -3.71
CA ILE A 305 -10.99 11.10 -3.78
C ILE A 305 -11.31 10.44 -2.43
N ALA A 306 -11.26 11.19 -1.33
CA ALA A 306 -11.72 10.77 -0.01
C ALA A 306 -13.19 11.17 0.25
N ASN A 307 -13.88 11.79 -0.73
CA ASN A 307 -15.30 12.07 -0.63
C ASN A 307 -16.12 10.94 -1.24
N THR A 308 -16.90 10.23 -0.40
CA THR A 308 -17.79 9.17 -0.84
C THR A 308 -18.81 9.67 -1.87
N ALA A 309 -19.32 10.90 -1.72
CA ALA A 309 -20.31 11.46 -2.63
C ALA A 309 -19.80 11.82 -4.03
N ASN A 310 -18.48 11.79 -4.24
CA ASN A 310 -17.89 12.05 -5.55
C ASN A 310 -17.88 10.81 -6.46
N TYR A 311 -18.29 9.64 -5.93
CA TYR A 311 -18.28 8.39 -6.66
C TYR A 311 -19.60 8.14 -7.40
N ALA A 312 -19.47 7.91 -8.69
CA ALA A 312 -20.44 7.26 -9.56
C ALA A 312 -19.64 6.25 -10.42
N LEU A 313 -19.19 5.18 -9.78
CA LEU A 313 -18.17 4.27 -10.30
C LEU A 313 -18.53 2.80 -10.04
N LEU A 314 -18.30 1.92 -11.02
CA LEU A 314 -18.36 0.47 -10.82
C LEU A 314 -17.16 -0.01 -9.98
N PHE A 315 -17.35 -1.01 -9.13
CA PHE A 315 -16.24 -1.65 -8.43
C PHE A 315 -15.34 -2.45 -9.39
N PRO A 316 -14.08 -2.73 -9.01
CA PRO A 316 -13.18 -3.53 -9.84
C PRO A 316 -13.78 -4.90 -10.20
N GLY A 317 -13.79 -5.24 -11.49
CA GLY A 317 -14.31 -6.51 -12.00
C GLY A 317 -15.85 -6.63 -12.04
N GLU A 318 -16.60 -5.61 -11.62
CA GLU A 318 -18.08 -5.67 -11.52
C GLU A 318 -18.80 -5.82 -12.86
N LEU A 319 -18.14 -5.47 -13.98
CA LEU A 319 -18.68 -5.66 -15.33
C LEU A 319 -18.53 -7.10 -15.83
N LEU A 320 -17.66 -7.88 -15.21
CA LEU A 320 -17.29 -9.22 -15.67
C LEU A 320 -18.18 -10.33 -15.11
N THR A 321 -18.97 -10.03 -14.08
CA THR A 321 -19.93 -10.96 -13.50
C THR A 321 -21.24 -10.91 -14.29
N GLU A 322 -21.90 -12.05 -14.52
CA GLU A 322 -23.19 -12.11 -15.23
C GLU A 322 -24.35 -11.71 -14.31
N GLU A 323 -24.30 -12.09 -13.02
CA GLU A 323 -25.21 -11.63 -11.95
C GLU A 323 -24.71 -10.37 -11.26
N ALA A 324 -24.34 -9.42 -12.11
CA ALA A 324 -23.49 -8.31 -11.80
C ALA A 324 -24.04 -7.34 -10.73
N ASP A 325 -25.38 -7.26 -10.63
CA ASP A 325 -26.09 -6.42 -9.66
C ASP A 325 -26.15 -7.02 -8.24
N ARG A 326 -26.12 -8.35 -8.11
CA ARG A 326 -26.17 -9.03 -6.79
C ARG A 326 -24.79 -9.36 -6.27
N ILE A 327 -23.93 -9.88 -7.14
CA ILE A 327 -22.67 -10.52 -6.74
C ILE A 327 -21.51 -9.52 -6.79
N GLY A 328 -21.49 -8.58 -7.75
CA GLY A 328 -20.34 -7.70 -7.95
C GLY A 328 -20.02 -6.79 -6.75
N LYS A 329 -21.06 -6.32 -6.05
CA LYS A 329 -20.95 -5.41 -4.88
C LYS A 329 -20.51 -6.10 -3.58
N SER A 330 -20.60 -7.43 -3.51
CA SER A 330 -20.15 -8.24 -2.37
C SER A 330 -18.82 -8.97 -2.62
N SER A 331 -18.20 -8.74 -3.79
CA SER A 331 -16.86 -9.25 -4.09
C SER A 331 -15.81 -8.76 -3.07
N ILE A 332 -14.73 -9.53 -2.88
CA ILE A 332 -13.64 -9.14 -1.97
C ILE A 332 -13.05 -7.75 -2.29
N TRP A 333 -13.01 -7.37 -3.57
CA TRP A 333 -12.53 -6.06 -4.02
C TRP A 333 -13.53 -4.95 -3.70
N ALA A 334 -14.83 -5.20 -3.91
CA ALA A 334 -15.88 -4.25 -3.53
C ALA A 334 -15.92 -4.05 -2.01
N LEU A 335 -15.81 -5.11 -1.22
CA LEU A 335 -15.74 -5.03 0.25
C LEU A 335 -14.49 -4.27 0.72
N TYR A 336 -13.35 -4.47 0.03
CA TYR A 336 -12.12 -3.73 0.32
C TYR A 336 -12.28 -2.23 0.11
N HIS A 337 -12.82 -1.83 -1.04
CA HIS A 337 -13.04 -0.42 -1.33
C HIS A 337 -14.16 0.17 -0.47
N THR A 338 -15.22 -0.59 -0.16
CA THR A 338 -16.25 -0.19 0.81
C THR A 338 -15.65 0.11 2.18
N SER A 339 -14.73 -0.73 2.66
CA SER A 339 -14.03 -0.50 3.93
C SER A 339 -13.21 0.79 3.91
N SER A 340 -12.55 1.09 2.79
CA SER A 340 -11.81 2.36 2.60
C SER A 340 -12.76 3.57 2.60
N LEU A 341 -13.94 3.46 1.99
CA LEU A 341 -14.94 4.52 1.95
C LEU A 341 -15.57 4.76 3.34
N ILE A 342 -15.83 3.71 4.12
CA ILE A 342 -16.29 3.83 5.51
C ILE A 342 -15.24 4.58 6.35
N TRP A 343 -13.96 4.26 6.18
CA TRP A 343 -12.89 5.01 6.84
C TRP A 343 -12.88 6.48 6.43
N HIS A 344 -12.92 6.78 5.13
CA HIS A 344 -12.98 8.15 4.61
C HIS A 344 -14.14 8.95 5.17
N PHE A 345 -15.34 8.36 5.20
CA PHE A 345 -16.53 8.96 5.81
C PHE A 345 -16.30 9.24 7.29
N SER A 346 -15.77 8.27 8.04
CA SER A 346 -15.53 8.37 9.48
C SER A 346 -14.52 9.46 9.83
N ILE A 347 -13.37 9.48 9.15
CA ILE A 347 -12.32 10.48 9.40
C ILE A 347 -12.78 11.88 9.01
N ARG A 348 -13.56 12.03 7.94
CA ARG A 348 -14.11 13.34 7.58
C ARG A 348 -15.12 13.81 8.60
N LEU A 349 -16.10 12.99 8.97
CA LEU A 349 -17.11 13.33 9.98
C LEU A 349 -16.48 13.72 11.32
N HIS A 350 -15.42 13.01 11.73
CA HIS A 350 -14.66 13.36 12.93
C HIS A 350 -14.09 14.79 12.84
N ASN A 351 -13.47 15.13 11.71
CA ASN A 351 -12.85 16.44 11.48
C ASN A 351 -13.81 17.56 11.05
N ASP A 352 -15.08 17.25 10.76
CA ASP A 352 -16.07 18.23 10.31
C ASP A 352 -16.59 19.06 11.50
N SER A 353 -16.21 20.33 11.59
CA SER A 353 -16.66 21.23 12.65
C SER A 353 -18.08 21.75 12.47
N SER A 354 -18.71 21.54 11.31
CA SER A 354 -20.06 22.02 11.03
C SER A 354 -21.16 21.13 11.61
N VAL A 355 -20.88 19.84 11.82
CA VAL A 355 -21.84 18.87 12.37
C VAL A 355 -21.81 18.91 13.89
N SER A 356 -22.97 19.05 14.54
CA SER A 356 -23.04 19.13 16.00
C SER A 356 -22.61 17.81 16.67
N PRO A 357 -22.03 17.84 17.88
CA PRO A 357 -21.67 16.62 18.62
C PRO A 357 -22.81 15.60 18.76
N LYS A 358 -24.04 16.07 18.98
CA LYS A 358 -25.23 15.22 19.10
C LYS A 358 -25.61 14.55 17.78
N GLU A 359 -25.44 15.24 16.65
CA GLU A 359 -25.67 14.65 15.33
C GLU A 359 -24.59 13.63 14.98
N LYS A 360 -23.31 13.96 15.26
CA LYS A 360 -22.20 13.02 15.11
C LYS A 360 -22.46 11.72 15.88
N GLN A 361 -22.91 11.81 17.13
CA GLN A 361 -23.27 10.66 17.95
C GLN A 361 -24.34 9.74 17.30
N LYS A 362 -25.38 10.31 16.68
CA LYS A 362 -26.40 9.50 15.98
C LYS A 362 -25.84 8.80 14.74
N ILE A 363 -24.97 9.48 14.00
CA ILE A 363 -24.34 8.92 12.79
C ILE A 363 -23.34 7.82 13.18
N PHE A 364 -22.63 7.98 14.29
CA PHE A 364 -21.66 7.02 14.81
C PHE A 364 -22.21 5.61 15.05
N ALA A 365 -23.42 5.49 15.62
CA ALA A 365 -24.07 4.18 15.77
C ALA A 365 -24.29 3.48 14.42
N LYS A 366 -24.67 4.24 13.38
CA LYS A 366 -24.88 3.73 12.03
C LYS A 366 -23.57 3.33 11.35
N ILE A 367 -22.46 4.02 11.63
CA ILE A 367 -21.15 3.62 11.11
C ILE A 367 -20.72 2.32 11.77
N TRP A 368 -20.91 2.17 13.09
CA TRP A 368 -20.60 0.92 13.79
C TRP A 368 -21.31 -0.26 13.15
N GLU A 369 -22.62 -0.14 12.91
CA GLU A 369 -23.41 -1.16 12.20
C GLU A 369 -22.84 -1.46 10.80
N ALA A 370 -22.52 -0.44 10.00
CA ALA A 370 -21.95 -0.63 8.67
C ALA A 370 -20.60 -1.37 8.69
N THR A 371 -19.78 -1.11 9.72
CA THR A 371 -18.50 -1.81 9.88
C THR A 371 -18.67 -3.28 10.25
N GLU A 372 -19.57 -3.61 11.19
CA GLU A 372 -19.88 -5.01 11.57
C GLU A 372 -20.52 -5.77 10.41
N GLU A 373 -21.43 -5.13 9.67
CA GLU A 373 -22.00 -5.70 8.45
C GLU A 373 -20.90 -6.07 7.46
N THR A 374 -20.04 -5.11 7.10
CA THR A 374 -18.96 -5.32 6.12
C THR A 374 -17.98 -6.41 6.57
N GLU A 375 -17.60 -6.43 7.85
CA GLU A 375 -16.73 -7.47 8.42
C GLU A 375 -17.39 -8.86 8.39
N SER A 376 -18.70 -8.95 8.62
CA SER A 376 -19.44 -10.22 8.53
C SER A 376 -19.39 -10.80 7.11
N TYR A 377 -19.47 -9.97 6.07
CA TYR A 377 -19.32 -10.44 4.69
C TYR A 377 -17.90 -10.93 4.39
N PHE A 378 -16.87 -10.26 4.91
CA PHE A 378 -15.52 -10.82 4.85
C PHE A 378 -15.44 -12.17 5.55
N GLY A 379 -16.07 -12.32 6.72
CA GLY A 379 -16.15 -13.58 7.44
C GLY A 379 -16.72 -14.71 6.59
N ALA A 380 -17.85 -14.48 5.92
CA ALA A 380 -18.49 -15.44 5.02
C ALA A 380 -17.62 -15.77 3.80
N VAL A 381 -17.06 -14.75 3.13
CA VAL A 381 -16.14 -14.94 1.99
C VAL A 381 -14.93 -15.78 2.41
N ILE A 382 -14.41 -15.57 3.62
CA ILE A 382 -13.22 -16.26 4.12
C ILE A 382 -13.54 -17.68 4.61
N SER A 383 -14.64 -17.90 5.33
CA SER A 383 -15.01 -19.21 5.87
C SER A 383 -15.26 -20.23 4.76
N ASP A 384 -15.82 -19.77 3.65
CA ASP A 384 -16.25 -20.64 2.55
C ASP A 384 -15.08 -20.93 1.58
N ASN A 385 -14.07 -20.05 1.52
CA ASN A 385 -12.86 -20.22 0.70
C ASN A 385 -11.64 -20.79 1.45
N LEU A 386 -11.72 -20.95 2.78
CA LEU A 386 -10.68 -21.59 3.59
C LEU A 386 -11.04 -23.05 3.88
N VAL A 387 -11.01 -23.90 2.85
CA VAL A 387 -10.90 -25.35 3.09
C VAL A 387 -9.48 -25.63 3.60
N TYR A 388 -9.38 -26.10 4.84
CA TYR A 388 -8.14 -26.61 5.43
C TYR A 388 -7.82 -27.98 4.79
N GLU A 389 -7.34 -27.98 3.56
CA GLU A 389 -6.71 -29.16 2.97
C GLU A 389 -5.22 -29.15 3.32
N GLY A 390 -4.83 -29.97 4.30
CA GLY A 390 -3.46 -30.47 4.48
C GLY A 390 -2.32 -29.44 4.40
N GLN A 391 -2.02 -28.76 5.52
CA GLN A 391 -0.76 -28.04 5.76
C GLN A 391 -0.39 -26.84 4.86
N THR A 392 -1.24 -26.44 3.91
CA THR A 392 -0.95 -25.24 3.09
C THR A 392 -2.13 -24.29 3.05
N TRP A 393 -1.88 -23.03 3.45
CA TRP A 393 -2.79 -21.90 3.29
C TRP A 393 -2.94 -21.56 1.79
N HIS A 394 -3.59 -22.43 1.02
CA HIS A 394 -3.90 -22.20 -0.39
C HIS A 394 -5.19 -21.39 -0.61
N ALA A 395 -5.72 -20.73 0.41
CA ALA A 395 -6.45 -19.48 0.18
C ALA A 395 -5.44 -18.42 -0.29
N LYS A 396 -5.04 -18.58 -1.55
CA LYS A 396 -4.47 -17.62 -2.50
C LYS A 396 -4.01 -16.32 -1.82
N VAL A 397 -2.82 -16.35 -1.21
CA VAL A 397 -2.16 -15.32 -0.39
C VAL A 397 -2.40 -13.86 -0.82
N GLY A 398 -2.59 -13.59 -2.13
CA GLY A 398 -2.91 -12.26 -2.63
C GLY A 398 -4.27 -11.69 -2.18
N SER A 399 -5.29 -12.53 -1.93
CA SER A 399 -6.62 -12.09 -1.49
C SER A 399 -6.61 -11.61 -0.03
N LEU A 400 -5.75 -12.20 0.80
CA LEU A 400 -5.61 -11.86 2.21
C LEU A 400 -5.13 -10.43 2.44
N ALA A 401 -4.34 -9.87 1.53
CA ALA A 401 -3.90 -8.48 1.62
C ALA A 401 -5.08 -7.49 1.57
N TYR A 402 -6.11 -7.78 0.77
CA TYR A 402 -7.34 -6.99 0.74
C TYR A 402 -8.10 -7.12 2.05
N VAL A 403 -8.25 -8.34 2.58
CA VAL A 403 -8.93 -8.59 3.85
C VAL A 403 -8.26 -7.86 5.02
N TRP A 404 -6.95 -8.02 5.19
CA TRP A 404 -6.25 -7.45 6.36
C TRP A 404 -6.32 -5.94 6.40
N GLN A 405 -6.11 -5.30 5.25
CA GLN A 405 -6.18 -3.85 5.15
C GLN A 405 -7.62 -3.34 5.38
N SER A 406 -8.63 -4.12 4.95
CA SER A 406 -10.04 -3.80 5.23
C SER A 406 -10.35 -3.85 6.72
N ILE A 407 -9.99 -4.94 7.39
CA ILE A 407 -10.19 -5.11 8.84
C ILE A 407 -9.48 -3.98 9.61
N ASP A 408 -8.30 -3.57 9.16
CA ASP A 408 -7.60 -2.42 9.74
C ASP A 408 -8.44 -1.13 9.64
N TRP A 409 -8.98 -0.79 8.47
CA TRP A 409 -9.81 0.40 8.29
C TRP A 409 -11.14 0.33 9.06
N LEU A 410 -11.82 -0.81 9.05
CA LEU A 410 -13.07 -1.00 9.79
C LEU A 410 -12.85 -0.83 11.29
N ALA A 411 -11.81 -1.46 11.83
CA ALA A 411 -11.46 -1.33 13.24
C ALA A 411 -11.04 0.11 13.58
N THR A 412 -10.22 0.77 12.73
CA THR A 412 -9.83 2.16 12.95
C THR A 412 -11.04 3.10 12.98
N SER A 413 -12.00 2.87 12.08
CA SER A 413 -13.25 3.65 12.05
C SER A 413 -13.99 3.52 13.37
N ARG A 414 -14.13 2.30 13.89
CA ARG A 414 -14.76 2.03 15.20
C ARG A 414 -14.06 2.75 16.35
N PHE A 415 -12.73 2.67 16.41
CA PHE A 415 -11.97 3.33 17.48
C PHE A 415 -12.06 4.85 17.37
N LEU A 416 -11.91 5.41 16.16
CA LEU A 416 -12.06 6.85 15.94
C LEU A 416 -13.42 7.38 16.42
N ILE A 417 -14.48 6.62 16.13
CA ILE A 417 -15.84 6.94 16.55
C ILE A 417 -15.99 6.88 18.06
N TYR A 418 -15.44 5.84 18.69
CA TYR A 418 -15.43 5.73 20.15
C TYR A 418 -14.75 6.95 20.78
N ASP A 419 -13.63 7.43 20.24
CA ASP A 419 -12.88 8.58 20.75
C ASP A 419 -13.74 9.84 20.74
N ALA A 420 -14.36 10.08 19.59
CA ALA A 420 -15.22 11.23 19.39
C ALA A 420 -16.45 11.18 20.31
N LEU A 421 -16.99 9.99 20.60
CA LEU A 421 -18.07 9.83 21.58
C LEU A 421 -17.63 10.20 22.99
N VAL A 422 -16.47 9.69 23.43
CA VAL A 422 -15.93 10.00 24.77
C VAL A 422 -15.64 11.49 24.93
N GLU A 423 -15.10 12.14 23.90
CA GLU A 423 -14.80 13.58 23.92
C GLU A 423 -16.06 14.48 23.97
N THR A 424 -17.19 13.98 23.48
CA THR A 424 -18.43 14.77 23.34
C THR A 424 -19.42 14.56 24.49
N MET A 425 -19.23 13.51 25.29
CA MET A 425 -20.08 13.23 26.46
C MET A 425 -19.72 14.13 27.64
N ASN A 426 -20.74 14.67 28.30
CA ASN A 426 -20.55 15.43 29.54
C ASN A 426 -20.09 14.48 30.66
N ALA A 427 -19.36 15.00 31.66
CA ALA A 427 -18.90 14.22 32.81
C ALA A 427 -20.02 13.53 33.63
N SER A 428 -21.28 13.96 33.45
CA SER A 428 -22.47 13.36 34.07
C SER A 428 -23.16 12.27 33.24
N GLU A 429 -22.76 12.08 31.98
CA GLU A 429 -23.31 11.05 31.10
C GLU A 429 -22.51 9.75 31.23
N HIS A 430 -23.19 8.61 31.14
CA HIS A 430 -22.52 7.30 31.21
C HIS A 430 -21.64 7.12 29.97
N ILE A 431 -20.32 7.17 30.18
CA ILE A 431 -19.33 6.86 29.15
C ILE A 431 -19.49 5.37 28.79
N PRO A 432 -19.74 5.03 27.51
CA PRO A 432 -19.77 3.65 27.08
C PRO A 432 -18.46 2.95 27.44
N ASN A 433 -18.56 1.71 27.91
CA ASN A 433 -17.37 0.90 28.13
C ASN A 433 -16.54 0.81 26.84
N TYR A 434 -15.22 0.85 26.97
CA TYR A 434 -14.31 0.64 25.86
C TYR A 434 -14.66 -0.70 25.18
N PRO A 435 -14.70 -0.78 23.84
CA PRO A 435 -15.08 -2.00 23.14
C PRO A 435 -13.94 -3.03 23.16
N VAL A 436 -13.69 -3.62 24.33
CA VAL A 436 -12.63 -4.59 24.62
C VAL A 436 -12.69 -5.77 23.66
N ASP A 437 -13.88 -6.30 23.36
CA ASP A 437 -14.04 -7.45 22.47
C ASP A 437 -13.65 -7.12 21.03
N ALA A 438 -13.98 -5.91 20.55
CA ALA A 438 -13.56 -5.45 19.23
C ALA A 438 -12.04 -5.25 19.18
N ALA A 439 -11.45 -4.68 20.23
CA ALA A 439 -10.00 -4.55 20.36
C ALA A 439 -9.28 -5.91 20.37
N ARG A 440 -9.78 -6.88 21.14
CA ARG A 440 -9.25 -8.25 21.16
C ARG A 440 -9.41 -8.96 19.82
N ARG A 441 -10.55 -8.82 19.13
CA ARG A 441 -10.76 -9.36 17.77
C ARG A 441 -9.72 -8.81 16.80
N TRP A 442 -9.59 -7.48 16.75
CA TRP A 442 -8.62 -6.82 15.89
C TRP A 442 -7.18 -7.24 16.21
N LEU A 443 -6.83 -7.33 17.50
CA LEU A 443 -5.50 -7.74 17.94
C LEU A 443 -5.14 -9.17 17.51
N ARG A 444 -6.10 -10.11 17.55
CA ARG A 444 -5.90 -11.47 17.03
C ARG A 444 -5.59 -11.47 15.53
N VAL A 445 -6.28 -10.63 14.75
CA VAL A 445 -6.00 -10.48 13.32
C VAL A 445 -4.58 -9.93 13.11
N GLN A 446 -4.20 -8.87 13.82
CA GLN A 446 -2.85 -8.30 13.72
C GLN A 446 -1.75 -9.29 14.12
N ALA A 447 -1.97 -10.09 15.15
CA ALA A 447 -1.03 -11.14 15.54
C ALA A 447 -0.87 -12.20 14.44
N SER A 448 -1.97 -12.59 13.78
CA SER A 448 -1.92 -13.51 12.63
C SER A 448 -1.16 -12.87 11.46
N VAL A 449 -1.42 -11.60 11.14
CA VAL A 449 -0.69 -10.87 10.10
C VAL A 449 0.80 -10.82 10.41
N ALA A 450 1.17 -10.47 11.65
CA ALA A 450 2.57 -10.44 12.04
C ALA A 450 3.23 -11.82 11.93
N LYS A 451 2.55 -12.91 12.27
CA LYS A 451 3.07 -14.28 12.06
C LYS A 451 3.20 -14.68 10.59
N MET A 452 2.34 -14.16 9.72
CA MET A 452 2.42 -14.43 8.27
C MET A 452 3.50 -13.60 7.59
N VAL A 453 3.69 -12.36 8.05
CA VAL A 453 4.71 -11.44 7.55
C VAL A 453 6.10 -11.74 8.14
N CYS A 454 6.14 -12.32 9.35
CA CYS A 454 7.34 -12.92 9.96
C CYS A 454 7.31 -14.43 9.82
N PRO A 455 7.96 -15.03 8.81
CA PRO A 455 8.38 -16.41 8.95
C PRO A 455 9.47 -16.45 10.03
N GLY A 456 9.06 -16.70 11.26
CA GLY A 456 10.00 -16.90 12.36
C GLY A 456 10.90 -18.10 12.10
N ARG A 457 12.22 -17.87 12.25
CA ARG A 457 13.28 -18.82 12.62
C ARG A 457 13.94 -19.70 11.56
N ALA A 458 13.62 -19.53 10.28
CA ALA A 458 14.45 -20.06 9.20
C ALA A 458 15.06 -18.92 8.37
N PHE A 459 16.13 -18.33 8.91
CA PHE A 459 17.32 -18.15 8.07
C PHE A 459 17.92 -19.56 7.80
N SER A 460 17.09 -20.50 7.32
CA SER A 460 17.61 -21.76 6.80
C SER A 460 18.28 -21.42 5.49
N THR A 461 19.44 -22.03 5.29
CA THR A 461 20.34 -21.89 4.15
C THR A 461 19.72 -22.36 2.82
N ASP A 462 18.42 -22.59 2.76
CA ASP A 462 17.74 -23.11 1.58
C ASP A 462 17.18 -21.97 0.73
N LEU A 463 17.98 -21.56 -0.25
CA LEU A 463 17.73 -20.44 -1.17
C LEU A 463 16.51 -20.65 -2.10
N THR A 464 15.82 -21.79 -2.02
CA THR A 464 14.78 -22.21 -2.97
C THR A 464 13.35 -21.84 -2.54
N GLN A 465 13.08 -21.52 -1.26
CA GLN A 465 11.74 -21.19 -0.74
C GLN A 465 11.49 -19.69 -0.44
N ARG A 466 12.34 -18.78 -0.93
CA ARG A 466 12.29 -17.32 -0.66
C ARG A 466 11.08 -16.54 -1.21
N SER A 467 10.05 -17.17 -1.79
CA SER A 467 9.08 -16.42 -2.62
C SER A 467 7.95 -15.70 -1.87
N VAL A 468 7.67 -16.02 -0.60
CA VAL A 468 6.40 -15.61 0.03
C VAL A 468 6.48 -14.31 0.86
N THR A 469 7.64 -13.92 1.39
CA THR A 469 7.76 -12.74 2.27
C THR A 469 9.01 -11.92 1.97
N MET A 470 9.06 -11.31 0.79
CA MET A 470 10.04 -10.30 0.39
C MET A 470 9.79 -8.97 1.11
N VAL A 471 9.89 -8.97 2.45
CA VAL A 471 9.63 -7.81 3.32
C VAL A 471 10.59 -6.66 2.99
N GLU A 472 11.82 -6.98 2.60
CA GLU A 472 12.84 -6.05 2.12
C GLU A 472 12.40 -5.22 0.91
N HIS A 473 11.42 -5.69 0.13
CA HIS A 473 10.85 -4.96 -1.00
C HIS A 473 9.63 -4.09 -0.59
N ARG A 474 9.47 -3.76 0.70
CA ARG A 474 8.26 -3.09 1.24
C ARG A 474 8.60 -1.85 2.11
N PRO A 475 9.29 -0.83 1.58
CA PRO A 475 9.63 0.38 2.36
C PRO A 475 8.40 1.16 2.86
N PHE A 476 7.25 1.04 2.20
CA PHE A 476 6.00 1.67 2.64
C PHE A 476 5.38 0.97 3.87
N TRP A 477 5.71 -0.30 4.14
CA TRP A 477 5.22 -1.01 5.33
C TRP A 477 5.74 -0.42 6.63
N ILE A 478 6.83 0.34 6.60
CA ILE A 478 7.36 1.02 7.79
C ILE A 478 6.27 1.90 8.43
N TRP A 479 5.57 2.71 7.63
CA TRP A 479 4.50 3.57 8.15
C TRP A 479 3.28 2.79 8.58
N TRP A 480 2.98 1.69 7.89
CA TRP A 480 1.94 0.76 8.32
C TRP A 480 2.28 0.16 9.71
N LEU A 481 3.48 -0.36 9.94
CA LEU A 481 3.89 -0.90 11.25
C LEU A 481 3.84 0.17 12.35
N ILE A 482 4.28 1.39 12.05
CA ILE A 482 4.24 2.51 13.00
C ILE A 482 2.80 2.83 13.40
N GLN A 483 1.84 2.87 12.46
CA GLN A 483 0.44 3.10 12.85
C GLN A 483 -0.13 1.93 13.66
N GLN A 484 0.29 0.69 13.42
CA GLN A 484 -0.17 -0.46 14.19
C GLN A 484 0.28 -0.33 15.65
N LEU A 485 1.56 0.00 15.87
CA LEU A 485 2.12 0.26 17.19
C LEU A 485 1.46 1.46 17.87
N ALA A 486 1.27 2.57 17.15
CA ALA A 486 0.60 3.76 17.70
C ALA A 486 -0.83 3.44 18.16
N ARG A 487 -1.56 2.63 17.38
CA ARG A 487 -2.91 2.20 17.74
C ARG A 487 -2.90 1.28 18.96
N MET A 488 -2.02 0.27 18.97
CA MET A 488 -1.82 -0.63 20.11
C MET A 488 -1.55 0.15 21.41
N ILE A 489 -0.63 1.10 21.38
CA ILE A 489 -0.34 2.02 22.49
C ILE A 489 -1.61 2.75 22.94
N SER A 490 -2.35 3.35 22.01
CA SER A 490 -3.59 4.08 22.30
C SER A 490 -4.69 3.20 22.90
N MET A 491 -4.80 1.93 22.48
CA MET A 491 -5.79 1.00 23.04
C MET A 491 -5.44 0.62 24.48
N TYR A 492 -4.16 0.30 24.74
CA TYR A 492 -3.71 -0.08 26.07
C TYR A 492 -3.82 1.08 27.07
N GLU A 493 -3.60 2.32 26.63
CA GLU A 493 -3.79 3.50 27.48
C GLU A 493 -5.24 3.74 27.89
N ARG A 494 -6.20 3.27 27.10
CA ARG A 494 -7.63 3.35 27.46
C ARG A 494 -8.07 2.23 28.34
N ASP A 495 -7.56 1.03 28.08
CA ASP A 495 -7.88 -0.15 28.85
C ASP A 495 -6.62 -0.98 29.13
N PRO A 496 -5.99 -0.77 30.30
CA PRO A 496 -4.83 -1.54 30.72
C PRO A 496 -5.07 -3.03 30.93
N SER A 497 -6.33 -3.52 30.91
CA SER A 497 -6.64 -4.96 30.96
C SER A 497 -6.22 -5.70 29.68
N LEU A 498 -5.97 -4.96 28.59
CA LEU A 498 -5.51 -5.46 27.30
C LEU A 498 -4.00 -5.72 27.28
N VAL A 499 -3.48 -6.44 28.27
CA VAL A 499 -2.03 -6.65 28.44
C VAL A 499 -1.40 -7.37 27.25
N ASP A 500 -2.15 -8.27 26.59
CA ASP A 500 -1.75 -8.97 25.35
C ASP A 500 -1.24 -8.01 24.24
N ILE A 501 -1.68 -6.75 24.28
CA ILE A 501 -1.23 -5.71 23.33
C ILE A 501 0.28 -5.46 23.45
N LEU A 502 0.80 -5.37 24.67
CA LEU A 502 2.22 -5.07 24.89
C LEU A 502 3.09 -6.23 24.38
N ASP A 503 2.64 -7.46 24.59
CA ASP A 503 3.32 -8.67 24.11
C ASP A 503 3.33 -8.74 22.57
N ILE A 504 2.22 -8.43 21.92
CA ILE A 504 2.15 -8.42 20.44
C ILE A 504 2.95 -7.26 19.86
N ALA A 505 2.83 -6.05 20.43
CA ALA A 505 3.57 -4.88 20.00
C ALA A 505 5.08 -5.15 20.04
N ARG A 506 5.60 -5.61 21.18
CA ARG A 506 7.03 -5.85 21.38
C ARG A 506 7.54 -7.13 20.73
N GLY A 507 6.78 -8.22 20.84
CA GLY A 507 7.21 -9.54 20.39
C GLY A 507 7.03 -9.77 18.90
N SER A 508 6.08 -9.08 18.27
CA SER A 508 5.74 -9.32 16.86
C SER A 508 6.02 -8.11 15.95
N PHE A 509 5.59 -6.90 16.32
CA PHE A 509 5.68 -5.73 15.44
C PHE A 509 7.01 -4.99 15.51
N THR A 510 7.55 -4.75 16.72
CA THR A 510 8.83 -4.05 16.90
C THR A 510 9.98 -4.71 16.12
N PRO A 511 10.18 -6.04 16.14
CA PRO A 511 11.29 -6.66 15.41
C PRO A 511 11.20 -6.48 13.89
N ILE A 512 10.00 -6.53 13.31
CA ILE A 512 9.78 -6.26 11.88
C ILE A 512 10.15 -4.82 11.56
N LEU A 513 9.69 -3.89 12.40
CA LEU A 513 9.91 -2.48 12.22
C LEU A 513 11.41 -2.16 12.33
N ASP A 514 12.10 -2.68 13.35
CA ASP A 514 13.55 -2.51 13.52
C ASP A 514 14.30 -3.06 12.30
N TYR A 515 13.91 -4.23 11.80
CA TYR A 515 14.48 -4.80 10.58
C TYR A 515 14.31 -3.86 9.38
N LEU A 516 13.08 -3.40 9.09
CA LEU A 516 12.81 -2.54 7.94
C LEU A 516 13.45 -1.15 8.05
N VAL A 517 13.54 -0.59 9.26
CA VAL A 517 14.18 0.71 9.52
C VAL A 517 15.68 0.63 9.25
N ASN A 518 16.31 -0.49 9.61
CA ASN A 518 17.71 -0.75 9.29
C ASN A 518 17.94 -0.93 7.78
N LEU A 519 16.98 -1.51 7.06
CA LEU A 519 17.03 -1.64 5.60
C LEU A 519 16.83 -0.31 4.85
N TYR A 520 16.04 0.60 5.43
CA TYR A 520 15.65 1.87 4.81
C TYR A 520 15.84 3.06 5.77
N PRO A 521 17.09 3.42 6.06
CA PRO A 521 17.38 4.46 7.04
C PRO A 521 16.85 5.83 6.58
N SER A 522 16.16 6.53 7.49
CA SER A 522 15.66 7.88 7.28
C SER A 522 15.68 8.69 8.59
N LYS A 523 16.12 9.95 8.52
CA LYS A 523 16.19 10.84 9.70
C LYS A 523 14.81 11.08 10.33
N VAL A 524 13.80 11.33 9.51
CA VAL A 524 12.42 11.57 9.96
C VAL A 524 11.84 10.32 10.62
N LEU A 525 12.17 9.15 10.07
CA LEU A 525 11.78 7.86 10.61
C LEU A 525 12.39 7.65 12.01
N ALA A 526 13.71 7.79 12.14
CA ALA A 526 14.40 7.66 13.42
C ALA A 526 13.84 8.60 14.50
N GLN A 527 13.59 9.87 14.15
CA GLN A 527 12.98 10.85 15.05
C GLN A 527 11.57 10.45 15.50
N THR A 528 10.74 9.98 14.55
CA THR A 528 9.35 9.57 14.84
C THR A 528 9.33 8.35 15.77
N LEU A 529 10.17 7.35 15.50
CA LEU A 529 10.25 6.13 16.30
C LEU A 529 10.69 6.40 17.73
N SER A 530 11.78 7.15 17.91
CA SER A 530 12.31 7.46 19.23
C SER A 530 11.31 8.28 20.06
N SER A 531 10.76 9.36 19.50
CA SER A 531 9.94 10.32 20.25
C SER A 531 8.50 9.87 20.51
N ARG A 532 7.88 9.11 19.60
CA ARG A 532 6.44 8.81 19.67
C ARG A 532 6.10 7.35 19.96
N ILE A 533 6.94 6.42 19.51
CA ILE A 533 6.64 4.99 19.59
C ILE A 533 7.42 4.34 20.73
N PHE A 534 8.74 4.29 20.65
CA PHE A 534 9.55 3.50 21.58
C PHE A 534 9.59 4.10 22.99
N SER A 535 9.72 5.43 23.13
CA SER A 535 9.64 6.09 24.44
C SER A 535 8.32 5.75 25.15
N ARG A 536 7.19 5.82 24.43
CA ARG A 536 5.87 5.59 24.99
C ARG A 536 5.62 4.11 25.31
N LEU A 537 5.99 3.21 24.40
CA LEU A 537 5.90 1.76 24.62
C LEU A 537 6.72 1.30 25.83
N ASN A 538 7.95 1.81 25.98
CA ASN A 538 8.79 1.51 27.15
C ASN A 538 8.16 2.00 28.45
N SER A 539 7.62 3.23 28.47
CA SER A 539 6.94 3.79 29.65
C SER A 539 5.68 2.99 30.07
N LEU A 540 4.94 2.45 29.10
CA LEU A 540 3.77 1.62 29.36
C LEU A 540 4.16 0.26 29.92
N ASN A 541 5.22 -0.33 29.38
CA ASN A 541 5.74 -1.59 29.87
C ASN A 541 6.23 -1.49 31.32
N GLU A 542 6.96 -0.43 31.66
CA GLU A 542 7.37 -0.18 33.04
C GLU A 542 6.15 -0.10 33.97
N ARG A 543 5.10 0.66 33.59
CA ARG A 543 3.85 0.74 34.37
C ARG A 543 3.16 -0.61 34.54
N ALA A 544 3.11 -1.41 33.48
CA ALA A 544 2.55 -2.76 33.53
C ALA A 544 3.34 -3.64 34.51
N SER A 545 4.66 -3.69 34.39
CA SER A 545 5.54 -4.48 35.27
C SER A 545 5.41 -4.07 36.75
N HIS A 546 5.28 -2.78 37.06
CA HIS A 546 5.04 -2.32 38.43
C HIS A 546 3.66 -2.74 38.95
N SER A 547 2.62 -2.68 38.10
CA SER A 547 1.26 -3.09 38.49
C SER A 547 1.20 -4.59 38.80
N TYR A 548 1.91 -5.43 38.05
CA TYR A 548 2.05 -6.85 38.33
C TYR A 548 2.84 -7.13 39.62
N ALA A 549 3.92 -6.38 39.87
CA ALA A 549 4.72 -6.52 41.09
C ALA A 549 3.96 -6.08 42.37
N VAL A 550 3.02 -5.14 42.25
CA VAL A 550 2.16 -4.67 43.36
C VAL A 550 0.95 -5.58 43.56
N ALA A 551 0.36 -6.13 42.50
CA ALA A 551 -0.78 -7.06 42.59
C ALA A 551 -0.36 -8.47 43.09
N PHE A 552 0.90 -8.85 42.87
CA PHE A 552 1.48 -10.10 43.36
C PHE A 552 2.84 -9.79 44.01
N PRO A 553 2.88 -9.43 45.31
CA PRO A 553 4.16 -9.28 46.01
C PRO A 553 4.92 -10.61 45.97
N ALA A 554 6.19 -10.53 45.57
CA ALA A 554 7.05 -11.65 45.26
C ALA A 554 7.01 -12.78 46.31
N SER A 555 6.40 -13.90 45.92
CA SER A 555 6.77 -15.22 46.41
C SER A 555 7.15 -16.03 45.18
N THR A 556 8.37 -16.57 45.21
CA THR A 556 9.08 -17.35 44.20
C THR A 556 9.76 -16.58 43.06
N ALA A 557 11.08 -16.48 43.20
CA ALA A 557 12.03 -15.93 42.26
C ALA A 557 12.23 -16.87 41.05
N PHE A 558 12.11 -16.34 39.84
CA PHE A 558 12.87 -16.79 38.67
C PHE A 558 13.34 -15.56 37.90
N GLY A 559 14.65 -15.29 37.95
CA GLY A 559 15.27 -14.12 37.31
C GLY A 559 15.37 -14.26 35.79
N PRO A 560 15.41 -13.14 35.04
CA PRO A 560 15.53 -13.17 33.60
C PRO A 560 17.00 -13.31 33.18
N ARG A 561 17.31 -14.28 32.33
CA ARG A 561 18.56 -14.30 31.54
C ARG A 561 18.30 -13.65 30.19
N PHE A 562 18.82 -12.44 29.99
CA PHE A 562 19.12 -11.89 28.67
C PHE A 562 20.63 -11.58 28.62
N PRO A 563 21.34 -11.91 27.53
CA PRO A 563 22.71 -11.46 27.34
C PRO A 563 22.73 -10.02 26.80
N GLN A 564 23.52 -9.16 27.44
CA GLN A 564 23.85 -7.82 26.96
C GLN A 564 24.78 -7.92 25.73
N LEU A 565 24.43 -7.23 24.65
CA LEU A 565 25.30 -6.98 23.51
C LEU A 565 26.06 -5.67 23.75
N SER A 566 27.36 -5.77 24.00
CA SER A 566 28.32 -4.67 23.95
C SER A 566 29.26 -4.86 22.77
N SER A 567 29.50 -3.80 21.99
CA SER A 567 30.57 -3.69 20.97
C SER A 567 31.61 -2.67 21.45
N PRO A 568 32.73 -2.43 20.75
CA PRO A 568 33.63 -3.34 20.01
C PRO A 568 35.11 -3.14 20.47
N LEU A 569 36.07 -3.96 20.01
CA LEU A 569 37.45 -3.54 19.64
C LEU A 569 38.31 -4.75 19.19
N SER A 570 38.80 -4.64 17.95
CA SER A 570 40.16 -4.92 17.44
C SER A 570 41.02 -6.07 17.98
N ASP A 571 41.43 -6.90 17.00
CA ASP A 571 42.83 -7.25 16.68
C ASP A 571 43.50 -8.53 17.20
N VAL A 572 43.76 -9.39 16.20
CA VAL A 572 45.06 -9.96 15.81
C VAL A 572 45.46 -11.35 16.34
N SER A 573 45.55 -12.28 15.36
CA SER A 573 46.44 -13.46 15.28
C SER A 573 46.17 -14.61 16.29
N SER A 574 46.28 -15.89 15.96
CA SER A 574 47.20 -16.58 15.07
C SER A 574 46.78 -18.05 14.91
N CYS A 575 47.17 -18.63 13.77
CA CYS A 575 47.67 -20.00 13.56
C CYS A 575 46.82 -21.27 13.81
N GLY A 576 46.80 -22.12 12.76
CA GLY A 576 46.68 -23.59 12.80
C GLY A 576 45.26 -24.10 12.62
N GLY A 577 44.89 -24.92 11.64
CA GLY A 577 45.64 -25.81 10.79
C GLY A 577 44.85 -27.12 10.68
N ILE A 578 44.44 -27.48 9.45
CA ILE A 578 44.27 -28.83 8.89
C ILE A 578 43.30 -29.80 9.62
N GLU A 579 42.20 -30.19 8.97
CA GLU A 579 42.06 -31.50 8.30
C GLU A 579 40.65 -31.72 7.74
N GLN A 580 40.63 -32.21 6.50
CA GLN A 580 39.46 -32.68 5.77
C GLN A 580 39.03 -34.05 6.30
N SER A 581 37.73 -34.31 6.33
CA SER A 581 37.21 -35.68 6.22
C SER A 581 35.89 -35.68 5.46
N THR A 582 36.01 -36.14 4.22
CA THR A 582 34.97 -36.63 3.32
C THR A 582 34.20 -37.81 3.91
N THR A 583 32.89 -37.86 3.71
CA THR A 583 32.20 -39.14 3.52
C THR A 583 31.06 -38.97 2.53
N ALA A 584 31.10 -39.86 1.54
CA ALA A 584 30.31 -39.89 0.32
C ALA A 584 28.91 -40.48 0.53
N LEU A 585 27.98 -40.13 -0.36
CA LEU A 585 26.81 -40.93 -0.72
C LEU A 585 26.62 -40.90 -2.25
N PRO A 586 26.03 -41.95 -2.84
CA PRO A 586 26.48 -42.48 -4.12
C PRO A 586 25.67 -42.00 -5.34
N LEU A 587 26.34 -42.14 -6.48
CA LEU A 587 25.88 -42.05 -7.86
C LEU A 587 24.76 -43.04 -8.18
N LEU A 588 23.77 -42.58 -8.92
CA LEU A 588 23.12 -43.32 -10.01
C LEU A 588 22.89 -42.34 -11.17
N ASP A 589 23.86 -42.30 -12.09
CA ASP A 589 23.63 -42.25 -13.54
C ASP A 589 22.75 -43.47 -13.90
N GLU A 590 21.91 -43.53 -14.93
CA GLU A 590 21.86 -43.01 -16.29
C GLU A 590 20.39 -43.38 -16.71
N ASP A 591 19.66 -42.80 -17.67
CA ASP A 591 20.07 -42.67 -19.05
C ASP A 591 18.91 -42.17 -19.95
N VAL A 592 19.29 -41.70 -21.14
CA VAL A 592 18.54 -41.61 -22.41
C VAL A 592 17.54 -40.46 -22.65
N LYS A 593 18.08 -39.45 -23.35
CA LYS A 593 17.46 -38.53 -24.34
C LYS A 593 17.05 -39.27 -25.63
N PRO A 594 16.25 -38.71 -26.58
CA PRO A 594 16.26 -37.31 -27.06
C PRO A 594 15.03 -36.47 -26.74
#